data_AF-A0A257T6H8-F1
#
_entry.id   AF-A0A257T6H8-F1
#
_cell.length_a   1.000
_cell.length_b   1.000
_cell.length_c   1.000
_cell.angle_alpha   90.00
_cell.angle_beta   90.00
_cell.angle_gamma   90.00
#
_symmetry.space_group_name_H-M   'P 1'
#
loop_
_entity.id
_entity.type
_entity.pdbx_description
1 polymer ?
#
loop_
_entity_poly.entity_id
_entity_poly.type
_entity_poly.pdbx_seq_one_letter_code
_entity_poly.pdbx_strand_id
1 'polypeptide(L)' 'MKDHEDAKAFIDAARLLVFFKGNDPHDYKFSSALLEDYGHISPGWRERYLAAGVFSLCGSGEADNRLVERTRAAFAQ' A
#
# COMPACT_ATOMS: atom_id res chain seq x y z
N MET A 1 -22.04 -4.34 -5.92
CA MET A 1 -21.15 -3.92 -7.03
C MET A 1 -20.30 -2.70 -6.65
N LYS A 2 -20.80 -1.77 -5.82
CA LYS A 2 -20.08 -0.57 -5.35
C LYS A 2 -18.84 -0.88 -4.50
N ASP A 3 -18.93 -1.86 -3.60
CA ASP A 3 -17.88 -2.18 -2.63
C ASP A 3 -16.55 -2.65 -3.27
N HIS A 4 -16.61 -3.21 -4.48
CA HIS A 4 -15.43 -3.68 -5.20
C HIS A 4 -14.60 -2.53 -5.79
N GLU A 5 -15.24 -1.45 -6.25
CA GLU A 5 -14.53 -0.28 -6.78
C GLU A 5 -13.82 0.48 -5.66
N ASP A 6 -14.47 0.59 -4.49
CA ASP A 6 -13.90 1.24 -3.31
C ASP A 6 -12.66 0.48 -2.80
N ALA A 7 -12.72 -0.86 -2.72
CA ALA A 7 -11.58 -1.67 -2.33
C ALA A 7 -10.41 -1.59 -3.33
N LYS A 8 -10.71 -1.57 -4.64
CA LYS A 8 -9.67 -1.41 -5.66
C LYS A 8 -8.96 -0.07 -5.54
N ALA A 9 -9.71 1.02 -5.40
CA ALA A 9 -9.15 2.36 -5.24
C ALA A 9 -8.26 2.46 -4.00
N PHE A 10 -8.69 1.86 -2.88
CA PHE A 10 -7.88 1.76 -1.67
C PHE A 10 -6.57 0.98 -1.90
N ILE A 11 -6.65 -0.21 -2.53
CA ILE A 11 -5.49 -1.06 -2.82
C ILE A 11 -4.50 -0.34 -3.74
N ASP A 12 -4.98 0.35 -4.77
CA ASP A 12 -4.14 1.11 -5.69
C ASP A 12 -3.41 2.25 -4.95
N ALA A 13 -4.10 2.98 -4.06
CA ALA A 13 -3.51 4.02 -3.25
C ALA A 13 -2.47 3.48 -2.26
N ALA A 14 -2.80 2.41 -1.54
CA ALA A 14 -1.87 1.75 -0.62
C ALA A 14 -0.61 1.26 -1.35
N ARG A 15 -0.76 0.68 -2.54
CA ARG A 15 0.36 0.24 -3.38
C ARG A 15 1.28 1.40 -3.76
N LEU A 16 0.74 2.56 -4.12
CA LEU A 16 1.55 3.75 -4.39
C LEU A 16 2.32 4.21 -3.15
N LEU A 17 1.68 4.20 -1.98
CA LEU A 17 2.33 4.59 -0.73
C LEU A 17 3.51 3.67 -0.38
N VAL A 18 3.46 2.36 -0.68
CA VAL A 18 4.62 1.47 -0.50
C VAL A 18 5.85 1.99 -1.25
N PHE A 19 5.69 2.44 -2.50
CA PHE A 19 6.81 2.99 -3.28
C PHE A 19 7.30 4.34 -2.74
N PHE A 20 6.39 5.17 -2.24
CA PHE A 20 6.75 6.50 -1.74
C PHE A 20 7.35 6.48 -0.33
N LYS A 21 6.86 5.61 0.54
CA LYS A 21 7.07 5.66 1.99
C LYS A 21 7.89 4.49 2.52
N GLY A 22 7.80 3.32 1.89
CA GLY A 22 8.48 2.11 2.35
C GLY A 22 9.99 2.31 2.45
N ASN A 23 10.57 1.96 3.60
CA ASN A 23 12.01 2.10 3.84
C ASN A 23 12.66 0.82 4.37
N ASP A 24 11.87 -0.17 4.80
CA ASP A 24 12.34 -1.45 5.31
C ASP A 24 11.74 -2.63 4.51
N PRO A 25 12.45 -3.77 4.36
CA PRO A 25 11.93 -4.94 3.65
C PRO A 25 10.54 -5.43 4.11
N HIS A 26 10.17 -5.21 5.37
CA HIS A 26 8.86 -5.58 5.89
C HIS A 26 7.73 -4.79 5.23
N ASP A 27 7.92 -3.49 4.96
CA ASP A 27 6.94 -2.63 4.29
C ASP A 27 6.57 -3.20 2.92
N TYR A 28 7.58 -3.66 2.17
CA TYR A 28 7.40 -4.22 0.83
C TYR A 28 6.78 -5.61 0.88
N LYS A 29 7.34 -6.51 1.70
CA LYS A 29 6.92 -7.92 1.73
C LYS A 29 5.51 -8.07 2.27
N PHE A 30 5.20 -7.39 3.37
CA PHE A 30 3.89 -7.47 4.00
C PHE A 30 2.83 -6.80 3.13
N SER A 31 3.08 -5.58 2.64
CA SER A 31 2.10 -4.88 1.81
C SER A 31 1.86 -5.61 0.48
N SER A 32 2.91 -6.16 -0.15
CA SER A 32 2.73 -6.94 -1.39
C SER A 32 1.86 -8.17 -1.15
N ALA A 33 2.17 -8.95 -0.10
CA ALA A 33 1.38 -10.12 0.26
C ALA A 33 -0.08 -9.73 0.56
N LEU A 34 -0.30 -8.76 1.45
CA LEU A 34 -1.65 -8.31 1.83
C LEU A 34 -2.49 -7.86 0.62
N LEU A 35 -1.91 -7.05 -0.26
CA LEU A 35 -2.64 -6.46 -1.38
C LEU A 35 -2.87 -7.45 -2.53
N GLU A 36 -1.96 -8.41 -2.73
CA GLU A 36 -2.10 -9.47 -3.73
C GLU A 36 -3.07 -10.57 -3.26
N ASP A 37 -2.94 -11.01 -2.01
CA ASP A 37 -3.78 -12.05 -1.43
C ASP A 37 -5.25 -11.63 -1.34
N TYR A 38 -5.56 -10.34 -1.20
CA TYR A 38 -6.95 -9.84 -1.19
C TYR A 38 -7.80 -10.39 -2.34
N GLY A 39 -7.23 -10.51 -3.54
CA GLY A 39 -7.91 -11.06 -4.72
C GLY A 39 -8.14 -12.57 -4.66
N HIS A 40 -7.40 -13.27 -3.82
CA HIS A 40 -7.45 -14.72 -3.62
C HIS A 40 -8.27 -15.14 -2.38
N ILE A 41 -8.57 -14.20 -1.47
CA ILE A 41 -9.42 -14.46 -0.30
C ILE A 41 -10.90 -14.53 -0.71
N SER A 42 -11.64 -15.47 -0.11
CA SER A 42 -13.08 -15.64 -0.32
C SER A 42 -13.88 -14.34 -0.10
N PRO A 43 -14.92 -14.05 -0.92
CA PRO A 43 -15.68 -12.79 -0.86
C PRO A 43 -16.37 -12.43 0.48
N GLY A 44 -16.46 -13.35 1.44
CA GLY A 44 -16.97 -13.06 2.79
C GLY A 44 -15.90 -12.65 3.82
N TRP A 45 -14.61 -12.80 3.46
CA TRP A 45 -13.48 -12.62 4.36
C TRP A 45 -12.50 -11.54 3.92
N ARG A 46 -12.40 -11.26 2.62
CA ARG A 46 -11.35 -10.39 2.07
C ARG A 46 -11.38 -8.96 2.62
N GLU A 47 -12.54 -8.40 2.93
CA GLU A 47 -12.67 -7.06 3.52
C GLU A 47 -12.14 -7.04 4.96
N ARG A 48 -12.43 -8.09 5.74
CA ARG A 48 -11.90 -8.25 7.10
C ARG A 48 -10.39 -8.49 7.09
N TYR A 49 -9.92 -9.30 6.14
CA TYR A 49 -8.51 -9.55 5.91
C TYR A 49 -7.76 -8.25 5.57
N LEU A 50 -8.27 -7.47 4.62
CA LEU A 50 -7.70 -6.16 4.27
C LEU A 50 -7.70 -5.22 5.47
N ALA A 51 -8.84 -5.08 6.16
CA ALA A 51 -8.97 -4.21 7.33
C ALA A 51 -7.98 -4.56 8.45
N ALA A 52 -7.79 -5.85 8.75
CA ALA A 52 -6.84 -6.30 9.77
C ALA A 52 -5.38 -5.99 9.39
N GLY A 53 -5.06 -5.98 8.09
CA GLY A 53 -3.72 -5.68 7.58
C GLY A 53 -3.39 -4.19 7.48
N VAL A 54 -4.37 -3.28 7.53
CA VAL A 54 -4.16 -1.82 7.35
C VAL A 54 -3.13 -1.24 8.32
N PHE A 55 -3.06 -1.76 9.54
CA PHE A 55 -2.10 -1.29 10.55
C PHE A 55 -0.63 -1.38 10.09
N SER A 56 -0.33 -2.32 9.19
CA SER A 56 1.02 -2.55 8.68
C SER A 56 1.27 -1.92 7.30
N LEU A 57 0.30 -1.17 6.75
CA LEU A 57 0.47 -0.43 5.49
C LEU A 57 1.07 0.94 5.76
N CYS A 58 1.85 1.47 4.80
CA CYS A 58 2.36 2.83 4.88
C CYS A 58 1.23 3.87 4.89
N GLY A 59 1.27 4.78 5.87
CA GLY A 59 0.34 5.89 5.99
C GLY A 59 0.64 7.05 5.04
N SER A 60 -0.40 7.74 4.57
CA SER A 60 -0.25 8.92 3.71
C SER A 60 0.45 10.10 4.39
N GLY A 61 0.42 10.17 5.72
CA GLY A 61 1.10 11.18 6.53
C GLY A 61 2.56 10.86 6.87
N GLU A 62 3.08 9.70 6.46
CA GLU A 62 4.48 9.33 6.68
C GLU A 62 5.42 10.14 5.79
N ALA A 63 6.69 10.22 6.18
CA ALA A 63 7.73 10.84 5.35
C ALA A 63 7.97 10.01 4.07
N ASP A 64 8.30 10.68 2.97
CA ASP A 64 8.79 9.98 1.78
C ASP A 64 10.14 9.31 2.09
N ASN A 65 10.40 8.19 1.44
CA ASN A 65 11.66 7.49 1.60
C ASN A 65 12.82 8.28 0.96
N ARG A 66 14.03 7.98 1.43
CA ARG A 66 15.25 8.67 1.00
C ARG A 66 15.51 8.57 -0.52
N LEU A 67 15.02 7.51 -1.18
CA LEU A 67 15.16 7.38 -2.63
C LEU A 67 14.31 8.42 -3.34
N VAL A 68 13.03 8.56 -2.97
CA VAL A 68 12.11 9.55 -3.53
C VAL A 68 12.63 10.97 -3.32
N GLU A 69 13.11 11.28 -2.11
CA GLU A 69 13.72 12.58 -1.80
C GLU A 69 14.90 12.90 -2.73
N ARG A 70 15.83 11.94 -2.87
CA ARG A 70 17.00 12.09 -3.75
C ARG A 70 16.62 12.22 -5.22
N THR A 71 15.62 11.46 -5.68
CA THR A 71 15.12 11.54 -7.05
C THR A 71 14.52 12.92 -7.32
N ARG A 72 13.66 13.43 -6.44
CA ARG A 72 13.08 14.78 -6.62
C ARG A 72 14.14 15.86 -6.61
N ALA A 73 15.12 15.79 -5.70
CA ALA A 73 16.23 16.74 -5.67
C ALA A 73 17.06 16.73 -6.96
N ALA A 74 17.24 15.56 -7.59
CA ALA A 74 17.97 15.45 -8.85
C ALA A 74 17.23 16.13 -10.02
N PHE A 75 15.89 16.09 -10.04
CA PHE A 75 15.07 16.69 -11.10
C PHE A 75 14.65 18.14 -10.85
N ALA A 76 14.96 18.72 -9.68
CA ALA A 76 14.65 20.10 -9.35
C ALA A 76 15.71 21.12 -9.85
N GLN A 77 16.68 20.66 -10.64
CA GLN A 77 17.78 21.44 -11.20
C GLN A 77 17.41 22.05 -12.56
#